data_AF-A0AAV6YYB1-F1
#
_entry.id   AF-A0AAV6YYB1-F1
#
_cell.length_a   1.000
_cell.length_b   1.000
_cell.length_c   1.000
_cell.angle_alpha   90.00
_cell.angle_beta   90.00
_cell.angle_gamma   90.00
#
_symmetry.space_group_name_H-M   'P 1'
#
loop_
_entity.id
_entity.type
_entity.pdbx_description
1 polymer ?
#
loop_
_entity_poly.entity_id
_entity_poly.type
_entity_poly.pdbx_seq_one_letter_code
_entity_poly.pdbx_strand_id
1 'polypeptide(L)'
;QVQLGSFLLRHNFLAEIQKCCSLLSSCAIAIYYRTCHSMRPTPAKCHYTFNLRDLFKVLQGLFQANESVIITKDLAAQLLVHETTRIFHDRLVDAGDRENFYQYLSEEILNYFKISWPAGKLMKDPVEFVDFLDLDSAAKSRVYRPVTSHKQLVSKLDEYRMKMRMSSAIAGDTYVFFMEAVQHMTRATRVFRQPGSHMMMVGLDGTGKSSIAALSCYISGCKLFRLLVTQGYSHAEFREDVKKVYKEAGLRGQSAVLLIRGSDIIQDSFLEDITCILNLGEVPDLFDKDELDGLLVELKAEAAEANMSDSPQSLLDFFLQRVRCNLHLVLAVSPAGQSFRQRCRTHPSLVNCCTIDWYDGWPQEALLSVADTFITQQDVVHENKGHIAAVCVAIHNSVSSKVTQYQEETRRRYYVTPQTYLSFIDTFTHILHTKKQKLMEDR
;
A
#
# COMPACT_ATOMS: atom_id res chain seq x y z
N GLN A 1 4.34 20.96 14.75
CA GLN A 1 4.27 21.32 16.19
C GLN A 1 2.88 21.80 16.59
N VAL A 2 2.35 22.94 16.13
CA VAL A 2 1.04 23.47 16.59
C VAL A 2 -0.11 22.47 16.38
N GLN A 3 -0.25 21.91 15.18
CA GLN A 3 -1.31 20.93 14.90
C GLN A 3 -1.17 19.66 15.75
N LEU A 4 0.06 19.14 15.92
CA LEU A 4 0.33 17.97 16.76
C LEU A 4 0.03 18.24 18.24
N GLY A 5 0.42 19.41 18.76
CA GLY A 5 0.12 19.79 20.14
C GLY A 5 -1.38 19.92 20.36
N SER A 6 -2.09 20.58 19.43
CA SER A 6 -3.54 20.71 19.50
C SER A 6 -4.25 19.35 19.45
N PHE A 7 -3.78 18.43 18.61
CA PHE A 7 -4.29 17.06 18.54
C PHE A 7 -4.11 16.33 19.89
N LEU A 8 -2.89 16.31 20.44
CA LEU A 8 -2.61 15.62 21.70
C LEU A 8 -3.41 16.20 22.88
N LEU A 9 -3.63 17.52 22.89
CA LEU A 9 -4.47 18.19 23.89
C LEU A 9 -5.96 17.85 23.72
N ARG A 10 -6.50 17.95 22.50
CA ARG A 10 -7.92 17.70 22.21
C ARG A 10 -8.33 16.27 22.52
N HIS A 11 -7.43 15.31 22.31
CA HIS A 11 -7.66 13.89 22.58
C HIS A 11 -7.22 13.45 23.97
N ASN A 12 -6.93 14.38 24.89
CA ASN A 12 -6.64 14.11 26.31
C ASN A 12 -5.51 13.09 26.54
N PHE A 13 -4.45 13.12 25.72
CA PHE A 13 -3.26 12.29 25.97
C PHE A 13 -2.61 12.65 27.31
N LEU A 14 -1.92 11.69 27.93
CA LEU A 14 -1.18 11.92 29.18
C LEU A 14 -0.19 13.09 29.05
N ALA A 15 0.00 13.85 30.13
CA ALA A 15 0.86 15.04 30.13
C ALA A 15 2.31 14.75 29.70
N GLU A 16 2.81 13.54 29.99
CA GLU A 16 4.12 13.08 29.52
C GLU A 16 4.21 13.01 27.99
N ILE A 17 3.14 12.54 27.33
CA ILE A 17 3.05 12.42 25.88
C ILE A 17 2.86 13.79 25.23
N GLN A 18 2.06 14.66 25.84
CA GLN A 18 1.93 16.04 25.38
C GLN A 18 3.30 16.77 25.35
N LYS A 19 4.17 16.54 26.34
CA LYS A 19 5.55 17.06 26.37
C LYS A 19 6.43 16.48 25.25
N CYS A 20 6.11 15.31 24.72
CA CYS A 20 6.83 14.70 23.60
C CYS A 20 6.55 15.37 22.25
N CYS A 21 5.57 16.29 22.15
CA CYS A 21 5.22 16.97 20.89
C CYS A 21 6.42 17.63 20.19
N SER A 22 7.28 18.32 20.96
CA SER A 22 8.50 18.94 20.44
C SER A 22 9.50 17.88 19.97
N LEU A 23 9.70 16.81 20.74
CA LEU A 23 10.59 15.70 20.40
C LEU A 23 10.16 14.99 19.11
N LEU A 24 8.86 14.65 19.00
CA LEU A 24 8.28 14.01 17.81
C LEU A 24 8.50 14.88 16.56
N SER A 25 8.17 16.17 16.67
CA SER A 25 8.29 17.09 15.54
C SER A 25 9.75 17.30 15.13
N SER A 26 10.63 17.59 16.09
CA SER A 26 12.04 17.88 15.82
C SER A 26 12.80 16.66 15.30
N CYS A 27 12.53 15.47 15.85
CA CYS A 27 13.12 14.23 15.37
C CYS A 27 12.65 13.88 13.95
N ALA A 28 11.35 14.04 13.64
CA ALA A 28 10.84 13.84 12.28
C ALA A 28 11.50 14.78 11.26
N ILE A 29 11.70 16.04 11.65
CA ILE A 29 12.39 17.06 10.82
C ILE A 29 13.86 16.68 10.61
N ALA A 30 14.56 16.22 11.65
CA ALA A 30 15.96 15.80 11.54
C ALA A 30 16.12 14.60 10.58
N ILE A 31 15.26 13.58 10.72
CA ILE A 31 15.24 12.40 9.83
C ILE A 31 14.96 12.84 8.38
N TYR A 32 13.99 13.73 8.18
CA TYR A 32 13.68 14.29 6.86
C TYR A 32 14.91 14.97 6.21
N TYR A 33 15.57 15.88 6.92
CA TYR A 33 16.74 16.58 6.37
C TYR A 33 17.90 15.65 6.04
N ARG A 34 18.20 14.67 6.91
CA ARG A 34 19.23 13.66 6.64
C ARG A 34 18.89 12.82 5.40
N THR A 35 17.62 12.42 5.27
CA THR A 35 17.15 11.63 4.13
C THR A 35 17.28 12.44 2.84
N CYS A 36 16.83 13.69 2.81
CA CYS A 36 16.97 14.59 1.66
C CYS A 36 18.42 14.81 1.25
N HIS A 37 19.34 14.91 2.21
CA HIS A 37 20.75 15.15 1.92
C HIS A 37 21.45 13.92 1.33
N SER A 38 21.13 12.74 1.87
CA SER A 38 21.82 11.48 1.55
C SER A 38 21.20 10.75 0.35
N MET A 39 19.88 10.84 0.17
CA MET A 39 19.11 10.09 -0.83
C MET A 39 18.65 10.99 -1.98
N ARG A 40 19.58 11.32 -2.89
CA ARG A 40 19.27 12.20 -4.03
C ARG A 40 18.69 11.45 -5.22
N PRO A 41 17.80 12.07 -6.01
CA PRO A 41 17.23 11.46 -7.19
C PRO A 41 18.29 11.24 -8.27
N THR A 42 18.27 10.07 -8.89
CA THR A 42 19.09 9.73 -10.05
C THR A 42 18.21 9.23 -11.20
N PRO A 43 18.71 9.10 -12.45
CA PRO A 43 17.92 8.52 -13.53
C PRO A 43 17.40 7.10 -13.26
N ALA A 44 18.07 6.33 -12.40
CA ALA A 44 17.63 5.02 -11.93
C ALA A 44 16.64 5.13 -10.76
N LYS A 45 16.82 6.13 -9.89
CA LYS A 45 16.03 6.39 -8.69
C LYS A 45 15.22 7.68 -8.81
N CYS A 46 14.43 7.82 -9.88
CA CYS A 46 13.71 9.05 -10.17
C CYS A 46 12.62 9.38 -9.13
N HIS A 47 12.20 8.37 -8.38
CA HIS A 47 11.20 8.47 -7.31
C HIS A 47 11.84 8.81 -5.94
N TYR A 48 13.14 9.08 -5.85
CA TYR A 48 13.80 9.56 -4.62
C TYR A 48 13.67 11.09 -4.48
N THR A 49 12.45 11.60 -4.60
CA THR A 49 12.16 13.03 -4.43
C THR A 49 11.43 13.24 -3.12
N PHE A 50 12.13 13.82 -2.16
CA PHE A 50 11.60 14.10 -0.83
C PHE A 50 11.21 15.57 -0.73
N ASN A 51 10.01 15.85 -0.24
CA ASN A 51 9.53 17.21 -0.06
C ASN A 51 8.72 17.36 1.24
N LEU A 52 8.28 18.58 1.57
CA LEU A 52 7.55 18.85 2.82
C LEU A 52 6.22 18.10 2.95
N ARG A 53 5.62 17.62 1.85
CA ARG A 53 4.44 16.75 1.90
C ARG A 53 4.76 15.42 2.56
N ASP A 54 5.99 14.91 2.42
CA ASP A 54 6.39 13.66 3.08
C ASP A 54 6.43 13.84 4.60
N LEU A 55 6.92 14.99 5.08
CA LEU A 55 6.84 15.32 6.52
C LEU A 55 5.38 15.46 6.98
N PHE A 56 4.50 16.01 6.14
CA PHE A 56 3.07 16.06 6.43
C PHE A 56 2.43 14.66 6.49
N LYS A 57 2.81 13.73 5.62
CA LYS A 57 2.36 12.32 5.68
C LYS A 57 2.81 11.62 6.96
N VAL A 58 4.02 11.92 7.46
CA VAL A 58 4.48 11.44 8.78
C VAL A 58 3.58 12.00 9.88
N LEU A 59 3.28 13.31 9.82
CA LEU A 59 2.38 13.95 10.79
C LEU A 59 0.96 13.37 10.75
N GLN A 60 0.41 13.11 9.56
CA GLN A 60 -0.87 12.40 9.39
C GLN A 60 -0.83 11.00 10.01
N GLY A 61 0.32 10.32 9.90
CA GLY A 61 0.64 9.10 10.62
C GLY A 61 0.48 9.23 12.13
N LEU A 62 1.12 10.23 12.70
CA LEU A 62 1.07 10.51 14.14
C LEU A 62 -0.35 10.86 14.63
N PHE A 63 -1.20 11.47 13.78
CA PHE A 63 -2.60 11.73 14.11
C PHE A 63 -3.46 10.47 14.23
N GLN A 64 -2.94 9.30 13.85
CA GLN A 64 -3.63 8.03 14.08
C GLN A 64 -3.40 7.45 15.48
N ALA A 65 -2.53 8.09 16.28
CA ALA A 65 -2.30 7.70 17.67
C ALA A 65 -3.61 7.67 18.47
N ASN A 66 -3.71 6.73 19.39
CA ASN A 66 -4.79 6.69 20.37
C ASN A 66 -4.22 6.83 21.79
N GLU A 67 -4.93 7.58 22.63
CA GLU A 67 -4.58 7.91 24.00
C GLU A 67 -4.49 6.71 24.93
N SER A 68 -5.23 5.63 24.66
CA SER A 68 -5.15 4.37 25.42
C SER A 68 -3.93 3.52 25.05
N VAL A 69 -3.34 3.76 23.88
CA VAL A 69 -2.21 2.98 23.37
C VAL A 69 -0.90 3.71 23.61
N ILE A 70 -0.81 4.98 23.22
CA ILE A 70 0.43 5.76 23.34
C ILE A 70 0.46 6.40 24.73
N ILE A 71 0.86 5.60 25.72
CA ILE A 71 0.88 5.99 27.13
C ILE A 71 2.30 6.25 27.67
N THR A 72 3.34 5.78 26.99
CA THR A 72 4.75 6.01 27.37
C THR A 72 5.54 6.74 26.29
N LYS A 73 6.63 7.40 26.70
CA LYS A 73 7.60 7.99 25.78
C LYS A 73 8.16 6.98 24.78
N ASP A 74 8.43 5.74 25.21
CA ASP A 74 8.90 4.66 24.33
C ASP A 74 7.89 4.33 23.24
N LEU A 75 6.59 4.23 23.56
CA LEU A 75 5.53 3.98 22.58
C LEU A 75 5.37 5.13 21.59
N ALA A 76 5.52 6.37 22.06
CA ALA A 76 5.52 7.54 21.18
C ALA A 76 6.72 7.52 20.20
N ALA A 77 7.90 7.12 20.68
CA ALA A 77 9.08 6.94 19.83
C ALA A 77 8.90 5.79 18.83
N GLN A 78 8.31 4.66 19.24
CA GLN A 78 7.97 3.54 18.36
C GLN A 78 7.02 3.96 17.24
N LEU A 79 5.98 4.74 17.57
CA LEU A 79 5.06 5.28 16.56
C LEU A 79 5.80 6.17 15.55
N LEU A 80 6.71 7.04 16.02
CA LEU A 80 7.51 7.87 15.13
C LEU A 80 8.43 7.02 14.23
N VAL A 81 9.08 6.00 14.77
CA VAL A 81 9.91 5.06 14.01
C VAL A 81 9.08 4.38 12.93
N HIS A 82 7.87 3.90 13.27
CA HIS A 82 6.96 3.31 12.31
C HIS A 82 6.62 4.30 11.19
N GLU A 83 6.10 5.48 11.53
CA GLU A 83 5.61 6.43 10.52
C GLU A 83 6.72 6.99 9.63
N THR A 84 7.92 7.22 10.18
CA THR A 84 9.08 7.65 9.37
C THR A 84 9.56 6.54 8.44
N THR A 85 9.55 5.29 8.88
CA THR A 85 9.87 4.13 8.02
C THR A 85 8.86 4.01 6.88
N ARG A 86 7.56 4.11 7.16
CA ARG A 86 6.49 3.97 6.15
C ARG A 86 6.55 5.03 5.05
N ILE A 87 7.06 6.23 5.36
CA ILE A 87 7.15 7.33 4.39
C ILE A 87 8.50 7.40 3.68
N PHE A 88 9.60 7.18 4.41
CA PHE A 88 10.95 7.40 3.87
C PHE A 88 11.67 6.12 3.46
N HIS A 89 11.52 5.03 4.21
CA HIS A 89 12.23 3.78 3.97
C HIS A 89 11.56 2.93 2.88
N ASP A 90 10.23 2.82 2.91
CA ASP A 90 9.50 1.88 2.02
C ASP A 90 9.57 2.24 0.54
N ARG A 91 10.03 3.45 0.20
CA ARG A 91 10.30 3.89 -1.18
C ARG A 91 11.72 3.57 -1.66
N LEU A 92 12.62 3.11 -0.77
CA LEU A 92 14.02 2.86 -1.09
C LEU A 92 14.17 1.50 -1.78
N VAL A 93 15.07 1.43 -2.77
CA VAL A 93 15.30 0.25 -3.61
C VAL A 93 16.59 -0.49 -3.23
N ASP A 94 17.64 0.25 -2.87
CA ASP A 94 18.95 -0.36 -2.64
C ASP A 94 19.13 -0.75 -1.16
N ALA A 95 19.71 -1.93 -0.92
CA ALA A 95 19.98 -2.42 0.44
C ALA A 95 20.87 -1.45 1.25
N GLY A 96 21.90 -0.87 0.62
CA GLY A 96 22.77 0.11 1.28
C GLY A 96 22.03 1.39 1.68
N ASP A 97 21.07 1.85 0.85
CA ASP A 97 20.25 3.02 1.20
C ASP A 97 19.35 2.72 2.40
N ARG A 98 18.76 1.51 2.43
CA ARG A 98 17.91 1.05 3.54
C ARG A 98 18.70 0.93 4.85
N GLU A 99 19.91 0.38 4.80
CA GLU A 99 20.82 0.30 5.94
C GLU A 99 21.18 1.69 6.47
N ASN A 100 21.57 2.60 5.58
CA ASN A 100 21.90 3.99 5.93
C ASN A 100 20.70 4.69 6.59
N PHE A 101 19.48 4.48 6.09
CA PHE A 101 18.28 5.04 6.70
C PHE A 101 18.11 4.59 8.16
N TYR A 102 18.25 3.29 8.44
CA TYR A 102 18.13 2.78 9.81
C TYR A 102 19.25 3.26 10.74
N GLN A 103 20.45 3.53 10.22
CA GLN A 103 21.52 4.20 10.98
C GLN A 103 21.09 5.60 11.41
N TYR A 104 20.62 6.42 10.48
CA TYR A 104 20.15 7.78 10.80
C TYR A 104 18.96 7.76 11.75
N LEU A 105 18.02 6.83 11.54
CA LEU A 105 16.86 6.66 12.42
C LEU A 105 17.29 6.32 13.85
N SER A 106 18.19 5.35 14.01
CA SER A 106 18.76 4.98 15.31
C SER A 106 19.44 6.17 16.01
N GLU A 107 20.25 6.93 15.28
CA GLU A 107 20.95 8.10 15.82
C GLU A 107 19.98 9.20 16.27
N GLU A 108 18.98 9.55 15.45
CA GLU A 108 18.05 10.63 15.79
C GLU A 108 17.12 10.24 16.95
N ILE A 109 16.69 8.98 17.05
CA ILE A 109 15.96 8.49 18.22
C ILE A 109 16.83 8.59 19.48
N LEU A 110 18.11 8.23 19.41
CA LEU A 110 19.02 8.40 20.54
C LEU A 110 19.22 9.88 20.89
N ASN A 111 19.34 10.77 19.91
CA ASN A 111 19.56 12.20 20.12
C ASN A 111 18.37 12.88 20.80
N TYR A 112 17.15 12.66 20.32
CA TYR A 112 15.94 13.34 20.79
C TYR A 112 15.25 12.61 21.93
N PHE A 113 15.06 11.30 21.81
CA PHE A 113 14.33 10.51 22.82
C PHE A 113 15.22 9.94 23.91
N LYS A 114 16.54 9.92 23.72
CA LYS A 114 17.52 9.28 24.63
C LYS A 114 17.26 7.77 24.79
N ILE A 115 16.72 7.14 23.75
CA ILE A 115 16.44 5.71 23.70
C ILE A 115 17.47 5.05 22.78
N SER A 116 18.10 3.97 23.25
CA SER A 116 19.10 3.23 22.45
C SER A 116 18.45 2.05 21.75
N TRP A 117 18.18 2.20 20.45
CA TRP A 117 17.73 1.13 19.57
C TRP A 117 18.71 0.99 18.40
N PRO A 118 19.63 0.00 18.44
CA PRO A 118 20.60 -0.17 17.38
C PRO A 118 19.94 -0.37 16.01
N ALA A 119 20.53 0.20 14.95
CA ALA A 119 20.02 0.09 13.58
C ALA A 119 19.74 -1.37 13.16
N GLY A 120 20.66 -2.31 13.47
CA GLY A 120 20.47 -3.73 13.16
C GLY A 120 19.26 -4.37 13.86
N LYS A 121 18.89 -3.89 15.05
CA LYS A 121 17.67 -4.33 15.73
C LYS A 121 16.43 -3.81 15.02
N LEU A 122 16.42 -2.52 14.64
CA LEU A 122 15.31 -1.91 13.91
C LEU A 122 15.09 -2.50 12.51
N MET A 123 16.15 -2.97 11.87
CA MET A 123 16.09 -3.71 10.60
C MET A 123 15.52 -5.11 10.75
N LYS A 124 15.97 -5.85 11.77
CA LYS A 124 15.58 -7.25 11.97
C LYS A 124 14.15 -7.37 12.52
N ASP A 125 13.81 -6.49 13.45
CA ASP A 125 12.51 -6.45 14.13
C ASP A 125 11.86 -5.08 13.87
N PRO A 126 11.35 -4.84 12.65
CA PRO A 126 10.76 -3.56 12.31
C PRO A 126 9.52 -3.28 13.17
N VAL A 127 9.40 -2.04 13.63
CA VAL A 127 8.24 -1.61 14.41
C VAL A 127 7.04 -1.46 13.48
N GLU A 128 6.00 -2.25 13.73
CA GLU A 128 4.76 -2.24 12.93
C GLU A 128 3.57 -1.82 13.78
N PHE A 129 2.75 -0.92 13.24
CA PHE A 129 1.47 -0.54 13.82
C PHE A 129 0.34 -0.91 12.86
N VAL A 130 -0.74 -1.46 13.43
CA VAL A 130 -1.92 -1.94 12.70
C VAL A 130 -3.19 -1.64 13.51
N ASP A 131 -4.34 -1.58 12.84
CA ASP A 131 -5.64 -1.38 13.49
C ASP A 131 -6.57 -2.60 13.39
N PHE A 132 -6.26 -3.55 12.51
CA PHE A 132 -7.13 -4.69 12.18
C PHE A 132 -6.88 -5.94 13.03
N LEU A 133 -6.27 -5.80 14.21
CA LEU A 133 -6.13 -6.95 15.12
C LEU A 133 -7.47 -7.35 15.77
N ASP A 134 -8.45 -6.42 15.85
CA ASP A 134 -9.81 -6.69 16.35
C ASP A 134 -10.77 -6.88 15.17
N LEU A 135 -11.16 -8.13 14.93
CA LEU A 135 -12.02 -8.54 13.81
C LEU A 135 -13.48 -8.11 13.97
N ASP A 136 -13.94 -7.98 15.20
CA ASP A 136 -15.36 -7.74 15.52
C ASP A 136 -15.68 -6.26 15.65
N SER A 137 -14.66 -5.41 15.70
CA SER A 137 -14.82 -3.96 15.70
C SER A 137 -15.08 -3.44 14.29
N ALA A 138 -16.05 -2.53 14.17
CA ALA A 138 -16.30 -1.77 12.95
C ALA A 138 -15.02 -1.04 12.53
N ALA A 139 -14.74 -0.94 11.23
CA ALA A 139 -13.48 -0.38 10.72
C ALA A 139 -13.15 1.01 11.31
N LYS A 140 -14.17 1.86 11.47
CA LYS A 140 -14.03 3.22 12.03
C LYS A 140 -13.71 3.27 13.53
N SER A 141 -14.01 2.23 14.30
CA SER A 141 -13.76 2.18 15.76
C SER A 141 -12.47 1.44 16.12
N ARG A 142 -11.74 0.92 15.13
CA ARG A 142 -10.50 0.19 15.34
C ARG A 142 -9.38 1.10 15.83
N VAL A 143 -8.58 0.56 16.75
CA VAL A 143 -7.50 1.28 17.43
C VAL A 143 -6.16 0.93 16.79
N TYR A 144 -5.40 1.96 16.40
CA TYR A 144 -4.08 1.81 15.81
C TYR A 144 -3.04 1.50 16.89
N ARG A 145 -2.41 0.33 16.83
CA ARG A 145 -1.57 -0.21 17.92
C ARG A 145 -0.36 -0.99 17.41
N PRO A 146 0.73 -1.07 18.21
CA PRO A 146 1.92 -1.82 17.81
C PRO A 146 1.64 -3.32 17.77
N VAL A 147 2.26 -4.01 16.82
CA VAL A 147 2.22 -5.47 16.68
C VAL A 147 3.22 -6.09 17.64
N THR A 148 2.76 -7.04 18.46
CA THR A 148 3.61 -7.78 19.41
C THR A 148 4.19 -9.06 18.81
N SER A 149 3.48 -9.67 17.85
CA SER A 149 3.88 -10.93 17.22
C SER A 149 3.43 -11.02 15.77
N HIS A 150 4.38 -11.25 14.86
CA HIS A 150 4.10 -11.49 13.45
C HIS A 150 3.19 -12.71 13.22
N LYS A 151 3.31 -13.76 14.05
CA LYS A 151 2.44 -14.95 13.96
C LYS A 151 0.97 -14.61 14.24
N GLN A 152 0.71 -13.75 15.23
CA GLN A 152 -0.64 -13.29 15.53
C GLN A 152 -1.20 -12.48 14.36
N LEU A 153 -0.38 -11.63 13.75
CA LEU A 153 -0.77 -10.83 12.59
C LEU A 153 -1.16 -11.71 11.40
N VAL A 154 -0.35 -12.71 11.06
CA VAL A 154 -0.65 -13.68 9.99
C VAL A 154 -1.96 -14.43 10.27
N SER A 155 -2.15 -14.93 11.50
CA SER A 155 -3.39 -15.60 11.89
C SER A 155 -4.62 -14.72 11.66
N LYS A 156 -4.52 -13.43 12.01
CA LYS A 156 -5.63 -12.48 11.80
C LYS A 156 -5.89 -12.19 10.33
N LEU A 157 -4.85 -12.12 9.51
CA LEU A 157 -4.97 -11.97 8.07
C LEU A 157 -5.62 -13.21 7.40
N ASP A 158 -5.29 -14.41 7.89
CA ASP A 158 -5.95 -15.65 7.45
C ASP A 158 -7.46 -15.63 7.78
N GLU A 159 -7.84 -15.15 8.97
CA GLU A 159 -9.24 -14.97 9.36
C GLU A 159 -9.96 -13.97 8.43
N TYR A 160 -9.35 -12.83 8.10
CA TYR A 160 -9.91 -11.88 7.12
C TYR A 160 -10.04 -12.50 5.72
N ARG A 161 -9.03 -13.25 5.27
CA ARG A 161 -9.07 -13.97 3.99
C ARG A 161 -10.25 -14.93 3.93
N MET A 162 -10.50 -15.67 5.02
CA MET A 162 -11.64 -16.58 5.10
C MET A 162 -12.98 -15.82 5.07
N LYS A 163 -13.12 -14.74 5.86
CA LYS A 163 -14.34 -13.90 5.84
C LYS A 163 -14.60 -13.30 4.45
N MET A 164 -13.56 -12.83 3.77
CA MET A 164 -13.67 -12.29 2.41
C MET A 164 -14.18 -13.37 1.43
N ARG A 165 -13.60 -14.58 1.48
CA ARG A 165 -14.01 -15.70 0.63
C ARG A 165 -15.46 -16.14 0.86
N MET A 166 -15.96 -16.05 2.10
CA MET A 166 -17.36 -16.39 2.40
C MET A 166 -18.34 -15.29 2.00
N SER A 167 -17.96 -14.03 2.14
CA SER A 167 -18.83 -12.87 1.91
C SER A 167 -18.90 -12.41 0.46
N SER A 168 -17.87 -12.69 -0.33
CA SER A 168 -17.76 -12.24 -1.70
C SER A 168 -17.61 -13.41 -2.66
N ALA A 169 -18.37 -13.41 -3.76
CA ALA A 169 -18.17 -14.32 -4.89
C ALA A 169 -16.85 -14.03 -5.66
N ILE A 170 -15.97 -13.18 -5.11
CA ILE A 170 -14.62 -12.88 -5.61
C ILE A 170 -13.71 -14.03 -5.16
N ALA A 171 -14.03 -15.22 -5.64
CA ALA A 171 -13.48 -16.51 -5.22
C ALA A 171 -12.15 -16.89 -5.90
N GLY A 172 -11.43 -15.92 -6.48
CA GLY A 172 -10.30 -16.21 -7.39
C GLY A 172 -8.89 -16.07 -6.81
N ASP A 173 -8.67 -15.19 -5.83
CA ASP A 173 -7.30 -14.84 -5.44
C ASP A 173 -6.79 -15.75 -4.30
N THR A 174 -5.71 -16.49 -4.57
CA THR A 174 -4.96 -17.24 -3.55
C THR A 174 -3.93 -16.32 -2.91
N TYR A 175 -4.16 -15.98 -1.65
CA TYR A 175 -3.23 -15.18 -0.84
C TYR A 175 -2.27 -16.09 -0.07
N VAL A 176 -0.96 -15.82 -0.20
CA VAL A 176 0.10 -16.46 0.59
C VAL A 176 0.76 -15.38 1.44
N PHE A 177 0.77 -15.57 2.76
CA PHE A 177 1.23 -14.57 3.74
C PHE A 177 2.66 -14.87 4.21
N PHE A 178 3.63 -14.60 3.34
CA PHE A 178 5.04 -14.50 3.75
C PHE A 178 5.34 -13.09 4.30
N MET A 179 6.49 -12.93 4.96
CA MET A 179 6.83 -11.73 5.73
C MET A 179 6.63 -10.42 4.94
N GLU A 180 7.18 -10.32 3.73
CA GLU A 180 7.08 -9.10 2.92
C GLU A 180 5.64 -8.85 2.47
N ALA A 181 4.86 -9.89 2.14
CA ALA A 181 3.45 -9.73 1.79
C ALA A 181 2.63 -9.15 2.95
N VAL A 182 2.92 -9.57 4.18
CA VAL A 182 2.31 -9.02 5.39
C VAL A 182 2.71 -7.55 5.57
N GLN A 183 3.99 -7.22 5.41
CA GLN A 183 4.47 -5.84 5.50
C GLN A 183 3.83 -4.92 4.45
N HIS A 184 3.70 -5.37 3.21
CA HIS A 184 3.00 -4.60 2.16
C HIS A 184 1.52 -4.40 2.50
N MET A 185 0.90 -5.39 3.14
CA MET A 185 -0.49 -5.29 3.60
C MET A 185 -0.65 -4.26 4.71
N THR A 186 0.25 -4.24 5.70
CA THR A 186 0.22 -3.26 6.80
C THR A 186 0.41 -1.83 6.28
N ARG A 187 1.29 -1.65 5.28
CA ARG A 187 1.49 -0.36 4.58
C ARG A 187 0.20 0.09 3.88
N ALA A 188 -0.44 -0.79 3.13
CA ALA A 188 -1.67 -0.46 2.40
C ALA A 188 -2.84 -0.12 3.34
N THR A 189 -3.06 -0.92 4.40
CA THR A 189 -4.10 -0.62 5.40
C THR A 189 -3.84 0.69 6.13
N ARG A 190 -2.57 1.03 6.39
CA ARG A 190 -2.16 2.31 6.99
C ARG A 190 -2.52 3.48 6.08
N VAL A 191 -2.38 3.35 4.76
CA VAL A 191 -2.78 4.41 3.81
C VAL A 191 -4.31 4.55 3.74
N PHE A 192 -5.07 3.44 3.71
CA PHE A 192 -6.54 3.49 3.63
C PHE A 192 -7.21 4.00 4.90
N ARG A 193 -6.52 3.92 6.04
CA ARG A 193 -7.00 4.53 7.29
C ARG A 193 -6.89 6.06 7.28
N GLN A 194 -5.98 6.62 6.48
CA GLN A 194 -5.69 8.05 6.50
C GLN A 194 -6.54 8.83 5.51
N PRO A 195 -7.25 9.88 5.94
CA PRO A 195 -8.08 10.67 5.03
C PRO A 195 -7.21 11.35 3.97
N GLY A 196 -7.65 11.26 2.71
CA GLY A 196 -6.97 11.91 1.56
C GLY A 196 -5.57 11.38 1.27
N SER A 197 -5.30 10.14 1.64
CA SER A 197 -4.02 9.49 1.35
C SER A 197 -4.13 8.53 0.19
N HIS A 198 -3.18 8.65 -0.74
CA HIS A 198 -3.09 7.83 -1.95
C HIS A 198 -1.84 6.96 -1.90
N MET A 199 -1.83 5.86 -2.66
CA MET A 199 -0.74 4.88 -2.66
C MET A 199 -0.24 4.60 -4.07
N MET A 200 1.07 4.44 -4.23
CA MET A 200 1.68 3.91 -5.44
C MET A 200 2.51 2.67 -5.07
N MET A 201 2.02 1.51 -5.51
CA MET A 201 2.70 0.23 -5.38
C MET A 201 3.57 0.00 -6.60
N VAL A 202 4.89 -0.03 -6.41
CA VAL A 202 5.87 -0.15 -7.50
C VAL A 202 6.59 -1.48 -7.40
N GLY A 203 6.51 -2.30 -8.44
CA GLY A 203 7.27 -3.55 -8.51
C GLY A 203 6.97 -4.34 -9.77
N LEU A 204 7.76 -5.38 -10.04
CA LEU A 204 7.55 -6.21 -11.23
C LEU A 204 6.13 -6.82 -11.25
N ASP A 205 5.66 -7.14 -12.45
CA ASP A 205 4.33 -7.74 -12.59
C ASP A 205 4.26 -9.10 -11.90
N GLY A 206 3.11 -9.44 -11.32
CA GLY A 206 2.96 -10.69 -10.56
C GLY A 206 3.42 -10.66 -9.10
N THR A 207 4.04 -9.58 -8.59
CA THR A 207 4.45 -9.49 -7.17
C THR A 207 3.30 -9.43 -6.15
N GLY A 208 2.04 -9.49 -6.61
CA GLY A 208 0.86 -9.50 -5.74
C GLY A 208 0.25 -8.13 -5.42
N LYS A 209 0.74 -7.03 -6.02
CA LYS A 209 0.27 -5.64 -5.78
C LYS A 209 -1.26 -5.50 -5.76
N SER A 210 -1.93 -5.96 -6.82
CA SER A 210 -3.39 -5.85 -6.95
C SER A 210 -4.15 -6.71 -5.94
N SER A 211 -3.63 -7.89 -5.62
CA SER A 211 -4.22 -8.77 -4.61
C SER A 211 -4.09 -8.13 -3.22
N ILE A 212 -2.90 -7.66 -2.84
CA ILE A 212 -2.68 -6.97 -1.56
C ILE A 212 -3.58 -5.75 -1.44
N ALA A 213 -3.66 -4.90 -2.47
CA ALA A 213 -4.57 -3.75 -2.49
C ALA A 213 -6.02 -4.15 -2.24
N ALA A 214 -6.48 -5.25 -2.85
CA ALA A 214 -7.85 -5.72 -2.72
C ALA A 214 -8.18 -6.26 -1.32
N LEU A 215 -7.29 -7.08 -0.74
CA LEU A 215 -7.48 -7.60 0.61
C LEU A 215 -7.33 -6.50 1.66
N SER A 216 -6.36 -5.60 1.52
CA SER A 216 -6.22 -4.43 2.40
C SER A 216 -7.46 -3.53 2.33
N CYS A 217 -8.05 -3.33 1.15
CA CYS A 217 -9.29 -2.57 0.98
C CYS A 217 -10.44 -3.23 1.75
N TYR A 218 -10.57 -4.56 1.66
CA TYR A 218 -11.57 -5.32 2.43
C TYR A 218 -11.34 -5.20 3.94
N ILE A 219 -10.08 -5.34 4.39
CA ILE A 219 -9.70 -5.20 5.80
C ILE A 219 -10.10 -3.82 6.30
N SER A 220 -9.77 -2.75 5.57
CA SER A 220 -10.11 -1.37 5.95
C SER A 220 -11.60 -1.02 5.81
N GLY A 221 -12.45 -1.94 5.33
CA GLY A 221 -13.87 -1.70 5.13
C GLY A 221 -14.17 -0.71 3.99
N CYS A 222 -13.22 -0.50 3.09
CA CYS A 222 -13.38 0.36 1.93
C CYS A 222 -14.04 -0.41 0.78
N LYS A 223 -14.73 0.32 -0.11
CA LYS A 223 -15.30 -0.24 -1.34
C LYS A 223 -14.25 -0.22 -2.46
N LEU A 224 -13.95 -1.38 -3.03
CA LEU A 224 -12.96 -1.51 -4.11
C LEU A 224 -13.59 -1.26 -5.48
N PHE A 225 -12.98 -0.35 -6.24
CA PHE A 225 -13.28 -0.10 -7.65
C PHE A 225 -12.06 -0.50 -8.49
N ARG A 226 -12.28 -1.41 -9.45
CA ARG A 226 -11.26 -1.83 -10.42
C ARG A 226 -11.69 -1.33 -11.79
N LEU A 227 -10.74 -0.78 -12.57
CA LEU A 227 -11.02 -0.44 -13.96
C LEU A 227 -11.17 -1.71 -14.79
N LEU A 228 -12.24 -1.75 -15.60
CA LEU A 228 -12.51 -2.84 -16.53
C LEU A 228 -12.24 -2.34 -17.95
N VAL A 229 -10.97 -2.25 -18.30
CA VAL A 229 -10.54 -1.75 -19.61
C VAL A 229 -10.82 -2.80 -20.68
N THR A 230 -11.82 -2.56 -21.51
CA THR A 230 -12.17 -3.37 -22.70
C THR A 230 -11.63 -2.75 -23.98
N GLN A 231 -11.73 -3.48 -25.10
CA GLN A 231 -11.41 -2.91 -26.41
C GLN A 231 -12.34 -1.73 -26.71
N GLY A 232 -11.76 -0.55 -26.96
CA GLY A 232 -12.53 0.69 -27.17
C GLY A 232 -12.66 1.58 -25.93
N TYR A 233 -12.11 1.16 -24.78
CA TYR A 233 -12.13 1.99 -23.57
C TYR A 233 -11.54 3.37 -23.85
N SER A 234 -12.29 4.41 -23.50
CA SER A 234 -11.97 5.80 -23.85
C SER A 234 -11.88 6.67 -22.61
N HIS A 235 -11.37 7.89 -22.78
CA HIS A 235 -11.34 8.89 -21.72
C HIS A 235 -12.72 9.19 -21.11
N ALA A 236 -13.80 9.11 -21.91
CA ALA A 236 -15.16 9.31 -21.41
C ALA A 236 -15.57 8.18 -20.45
N GLU A 237 -15.25 6.92 -20.78
CA GLU A 237 -15.54 5.77 -19.91
C GLU A 237 -14.73 5.82 -18.61
N PHE A 238 -13.48 6.28 -18.69
CA PHE A 238 -12.67 6.55 -17.51
C PHE A 238 -13.32 7.57 -16.58
N ARG A 239 -13.79 8.70 -17.11
CA ARG A 239 -14.50 9.72 -16.32
C ARG A 239 -15.78 9.18 -15.71
N GLU A 240 -16.54 8.34 -16.41
CA GLU A 240 -17.72 7.68 -15.84
C GLU A 240 -17.37 6.75 -14.67
N ASP A 241 -16.26 6.01 -14.76
CA ASP A 241 -15.79 5.22 -13.62
C ASP A 241 -15.34 6.12 -12.45
N VAL A 242 -14.65 7.23 -12.71
CA VAL A 242 -14.30 8.22 -11.68
C VAL A 242 -15.54 8.81 -11.03
N LYS A 243 -16.58 9.17 -11.80
CA LYS A 243 -17.88 9.66 -11.27
C LYS A 243 -18.50 8.66 -10.28
N LYS A 244 -18.50 7.36 -10.59
CA LYS A 244 -19.03 6.33 -9.69
C LYS A 244 -18.30 6.34 -8.35
N VAL A 245 -16.97 6.45 -8.38
CA VAL A 245 -16.17 6.51 -7.15
C VAL A 245 -16.43 7.81 -6.36
N TYR A 246 -16.55 8.94 -7.05
CA TYR A 246 -16.88 10.23 -6.43
C TYR A 246 -18.27 10.20 -5.74
N LYS A 247 -19.27 9.58 -6.36
CA LYS A 247 -20.61 9.41 -5.75
C LYS A 247 -20.53 8.55 -4.47
N GLU A 248 -19.68 7.54 -4.43
CA GLU A 248 -19.55 6.66 -3.26
C GLU A 248 -18.76 7.32 -2.12
N ALA A 249 -17.67 8.01 -2.45
CA ALA A 249 -16.83 8.71 -1.49
C ALA A 249 -17.48 9.99 -0.95
N GLY A 250 -18.08 10.79 -1.84
CA GLY A 250 -18.70 12.07 -1.55
C GLY A 250 -20.12 11.91 -1.03
N LEU A 251 -21.02 11.34 -1.82
CA LEU A 251 -22.44 11.31 -1.51
C LEU A 251 -22.74 10.33 -0.38
N ARG A 252 -22.33 9.06 -0.50
CA ARG A 252 -22.55 8.06 0.57
C ARG A 252 -21.60 8.16 1.76
N GLY A 253 -20.51 8.91 1.62
CA GLY A 253 -19.52 9.07 2.68
C GLY A 253 -18.79 7.77 3.04
N GLN A 254 -18.74 6.81 2.11
CA GLN A 254 -18.07 5.53 2.28
C GLN A 254 -16.67 5.60 1.68
N SER A 255 -15.66 5.18 2.43
CA SER A 255 -14.29 5.11 1.93
C SER A 255 -14.21 4.19 0.69
N ALA A 256 -13.63 4.71 -0.38
CA ALA A 256 -13.54 4.03 -1.67
C ALA A 256 -12.10 3.99 -2.16
N VAL A 257 -11.68 2.84 -2.68
CA VAL A 257 -10.35 2.62 -3.26
C VAL A 257 -10.50 2.43 -4.76
N LEU A 258 -9.95 3.35 -5.55
CA LEU A 258 -9.82 3.20 -7.00
C LEU A 258 -8.46 2.58 -7.32
N LEU A 259 -8.46 1.31 -7.72
CA LEU A 259 -7.26 0.56 -8.12
C LEU A 259 -7.05 0.65 -9.64
N ILE A 260 -5.93 1.25 -10.03
CA ILE A 260 -5.52 1.44 -11.43
C ILE A 260 -4.19 0.71 -11.64
N ARG A 261 -4.16 -0.26 -12.55
CA ARG A 261 -2.92 -0.95 -12.93
C ARG A 261 -2.19 -0.13 -14.00
N GLY A 262 -0.87 -0.28 -14.05
CA GLY A 262 -0.05 0.39 -15.06
C GLY A 262 -0.47 0.07 -16.51
N SER A 263 -1.04 -1.13 -16.73
CA SER A 263 -1.61 -1.61 -18.00
C SER A 263 -2.97 -1.00 -18.34
N ASP A 264 -3.71 -0.50 -17.35
CA ASP A 264 -5.04 0.10 -17.54
C ASP A 264 -4.93 1.54 -18.07
N ILE A 265 -3.74 2.16 -17.97
CA ILE A 265 -3.46 3.51 -18.45
C ILE A 265 -3.08 3.44 -19.93
N ILE A 266 -4.11 3.50 -20.78
CA ILE A 266 -4.02 3.41 -22.25
C ILE A 266 -3.82 4.77 -22.94
N GLN A 267 -4.26 5.87 -22.32
CA GLN A 267 -4.16 7.24 -22.83
C GLN A 267 -3.51 8.15 -21.78
N ASP A 268 -2.67 9.08 -22.22
CA ASP A 268 -1.98 10.01 -21.31
C ASP A 268 -2.94 10.99 -20.62
N SER A 269 -4.11 11.28 -21.22
CA SER A 269 -5.17 12.09 -20.60
C SER A 269 -5.66 11.52 -19.27
N PHE A 270 -5.57 10.20 -19.06
CA PHE A 270 -5.96 9.58 -17.78
C PHE A 270 -5.04 10.08 -16.66
N LEU A 271 -3.76 10.30 -16.96
CA LEU A 271 -2.78 10.79 -16.00
C LEU A 271 -3.00 12.26 -15.64
N GLU A 272 -3.58 13.05 -16.54
CA GLU A 272 -3.97 14.44 -16.28
C GLU A 272 -5.09 14.48 -15.23
N ASP A 273 -6.17 13.73 -15.46
CA ASP A 273 -7.28 13.60 -14.51
C ASP A 273 -6.81 13.01 -13.16
N ILE A 274 -5.99 11.94 -13.17
CA ILE A 274 -5.38 11.38 -11.94
C ILE A 274 -4.55 12.44 -11.20
N THR A 275 -3.81 13.29 -11.92
CA THR A 275 -3.01 14.35 -11.32
C THR A 275 -3.87 15.42 -10.68
N CYS A 276 -5.02 15.75 -11.27
CA CYS A 276 -6.01 16.64 -10.67
C CYS A 276 -6.58 16.06 -9.37
N ILE A 277 -6.95 14.77 -9.37
CA ILE A 277 -7.40 14.07 -8.15
C ILE A 277 -6.32 14.12 -7.06
N LEU A 278 -5.06 13.81 -7.40
CA LEU A 278 -3.96 13.76 -6.42
C LEU A 278 -3.58 15.12 -5.83
N ASN A 279 -3.76 16.22 -6.57
CA ASN A 279 -3.37 17.56 -6.12
C ASN A 279 -4.53 18.32 -5.46
N LEU A 280 -5.72 18.24 -6.05
CA LEU A 280 -6.89 19.05 -5.71
C LEU A 280 -8.04 18.21 -5.14
N GLY A 281 -8.06 16.89 -5.35
CA GLY A 281 -9.21 16.04 -5.02
C GLY A 281 -10.43 16.29 -5.90
N GLU A 282 -10.26 16.99 -7.02
CA GLU A 282 -11.31 17.37 -7.96
C GLU A 282 -10.79 17.20 -9.39
N VAL A 283 -11.67 16.79 -10.30
CA VAL A 283 -11.41 16.77 -11.74
C VAL A 283 -12.28 17.86 -12.38
N PRO A 284 -11.69 18.81 -13.12
CA PRO A 284 -12.45 19.87 -13.79
C PRO A 284 -13.47 19.29 -14.78
N ASP A 285 -14.66 19.88 -14.81
CA ASP A 285 -15.76 19.50 -15.70
C ASP A 285 -16.05 17.98 -15.66
N LEU A 286 -15.94 17.38 -14.47
CA LEU A 286 -16.26 15.96 -14.27
C LEU A 286 -17.76 15.72 -14.35
N PHE A 287 -18.57 16.58 -13.74
CA PHE A 287 -20.03 16.48 -13.71
C PHE A 287 -20.66 17.60 -14.53
N ASP A 288 -21.69 17.26 -15.29
CA ASP A 288 -22.52 18.25 -15.96
C ASP A 288 -23.43 18.97 -14.94
N LYS A 289 -23.93 20.16 -15.27
CA LYS A 289 -24.74 20.99 -14.34
C LYS A 289 -25.93 20.23 -13.76
N ASP A 290 -26.66 19.48 -14.59
CA ASP A 290 -27.83 18.71 -14.16
C ASP A 290 -27.44 17.57 -13.19
N GLU A 291 -26.30 16.91 -13.43
CA GLU A 291 -25.78 15.88 -12.52
C GLU A 291 -25.38 16.50 -11.18
N LEU A 292 -24.71 17.65 -11.23
CA LEU A 292 -24.22 18.37 -10.07
C LEU A 292 -25.40 18.84 -9.19
N ASP A 293 -26.42 19.43 -9.79
CA ASP A 293 -27.65 19.84 -9.09
C ASP A 293 -28.36 18.64 -8.44
N GLY A 294 -28.41 17.50 -9.12
CA GLY A 294 -28.92 16.24 -8.55
C GLY A 294 -28.15 15.78 -7.31
N LEU A 295 -26.81 15.79 -7.39
CA LEU A 295 -25.94 15.43 -6.25
C LEU A 295 -26.13 16.37 -5.06
N LEU A 296 -26.24 17.68 -5.32
CA LEU A 296 -26.42 18.68 -4.26
C LEU A 296 -27.77 18.54 -3.56
N VAL A 297 -28.84 18.17 -4.28
CA VAL A 297 -30.15 17.91 -3.68
C VAL A 297 -30.11 16.73 -2.71
N GLU A 298 -29.47 15.62 -3.10
CA GLU A 298 -29.32 14.44 -2.24
C GLU A 298 -28.44 14.73 -1.02
N LEU A 299 -27.39 15.55 -1.17
CA LEU A 299 -26.45 15.87 -0.11
C LEU A 299 -27.02 16.80 0.97
N LYS A 300 -28.10 17.55 0.69
CA LYS A 300 -28.69 18.53 1.63
C LYS A 300 -29.04 17.92 2.98
N ALA A 301 -29.61 16.71 2.99
CA ALA A 301 -29.99 16.04 4.24
C ALA A 301 -28.76 15.81 5.14
N GLU A 302 -27.68 15.30 4.56
CA GLU A 302 -26.44 15.01 5.31
C GLU A 302 -25.65 16.29 5.65
N ALA A 303 -25.72 17.32 4.80
CA ALA A 303 -25.09 18.61 5.06
C ALA A 303 -25.77 19.36 6.22
N ALA A 304 -27.10 19.26 6.32
CA ALA A 304 -27.86 19.79 7.44
C ALA A 304 -27.48 19.12 8.76
N GLU A 305 -27.30 17.79 8.77
CA GLU A 305 -26.78 17.05 9.94
C GLU A 305 -25.35 17.49 10.33
N ALA A 306 -24.52 17.84 9.35
CA ALA A 306 -23.18 18.37 9.56
C ALA A 306 -23.12 19.86 9.96
N ASN A 307 -24.28 20.52 10.15
CA ASN A 307 -24.42 21.96 10.45
C ASN A 307 -23.77 22.88 9.41
N MET A 308 -23.79 22.49 8.13
CA MET A 308 -23.30 23.32 7.03
C MET A 308 -24.41 24.22 6.48
N SER A 309 -24.01 25.33 5.83
CA SER A 309 -24.99 26.24 5.22
C SER A 309 -25.54 25.68 3.92
N ASP A 310 -26.83 25.94 3.66
CA ASP A 310 -27.56 25.45 2.48
C ASP A 310 -27.20 26.17 1.16
N SER A 311 -26.09 26.91 1.10
CA SER A 311 -25.67 27.56 -0.14
C SER A 311 -25.10 26.53 -1.12
N PRO A 312 -25.36 26.64 -2.44
CA PRO A 312 -24.85 25.68 -3.42
C PRO A 312 -23.32 25.50 -3.37
N GLN A 313 -22.59 26.60 -3.15
CA GLN A 313 -21.14 26.56 -3.01
C GLN A 313 -20.69 25.80 -1.74
N SER A 314 -21.35 26.04 -0.61
CA SER A 314 -21.06 25.34 0.65
C SER A 314 -21.31 23.84 0.54
N LEU A 315 -22.41 23.44 -0.13
CA LEU A 315 -22.72 22.04 -0.39
C LEU A 315 -21.68 21.37 -1.31
N LEU A 316 -21.22 22.07 -2.34
CA LEU A 316 -20.15 21.59 -3.22
C LEU A 316 -18.82 21.43 -2.47
N ASP A 317 -18.45 22.42 -1.65
CA ASP A 317 -17.24 22.36 -0.83
C ASP A 317 -17.31 21.18 0.16
N PHE A 318 -18.49 20.93 0.75
CA PHE A 318 -18.74 19.77 1.62
C PHE A 318 -18.59 18.45 0.87
N PHE A 319 -19.17 18.35 -0.33
CA PHE A 319 -19.05 17.17 -1.19
C PHE A 319 -17.57 16.88 -1.50
N LEU A 320 -16.83 17.88 -1.97
CA LEU A 320 -15.42 17.74 -2.32
C LEU A 320 -14.55 17.43 -1.09
N GLN A 321 -14.87 18.00 0.07
CA GLN A 321 -14.21 17.65 1.33
C GLN A 321 -14.41 16.17 1.66
N ARG A 322 -15.64 15.65 1.53
CA ARG A 322 -15.94 14.23 1.76
C ARG A 322 -15.22 13.33 0.76
N VAL A 323 -15.21 13.71 -0.52
CA VAL A 323 -14.43 13.00 -1.55
C VAL A 323 -12.96 12.96 -1.14
N ARG A 324 -12.34 14.11 -0.80
CA ARG A 324 -10.94 14.16 -0.37
C ARG A 324 -10.69 13.29 0.86
N CYS A 325 -11.60 13.21 1.82
CA CYS A 325 -11.41 12.37 3.01
C CYS A 325 -11.57 10.87 2.73
N ASN A 326 -12.44 10.48 1.80
CA ASN A 326 -12.86 9.08 1.62
C ASN A 326 -12.29 8.40 0.37
N LEU A 327 -11.77 9.16 -0.60
CA LEU A 327 -11.21 8.62 -1.84
C LEU A 327 -9.72 8.28 -1.67
N HIS A 328 -9.39 7.01 -1.90
CA HIS A 328 -8.02 6.53 -2.00
C HIS A 328 -7.74 6.10 -3.44
N LEU A 329 -6.64 6.60 -4.00
CA LEU A 329 -6.19 6.23 -5.33
C LEU A 329 -5.00 5.30 -5.16
N VAL A 330 -5.06 4.12 -5.79
CA VAL A 330 -3.99 3.11 -5.71
C VAL A 330 -3.48 2.81 -7.10
N LEU A 331 -2.22 3.16 -7.34
CA LEU A 331 -1.53 2.90 -8.59
C LEU A 331 -0.63 1.68 -8.44
N ALA A 332 -0.94 0.61 -9.17
CA ALA A 332 -0.11 -0.60 -9.22
C ALA A 332 0.72 -0.60 -10.51
N VAL A 333 1.98 -0.17 -10.43
CA VAL A 333 2.84 0.06 -11.61
C VAL A 333 4.10 -0.79 -11.59
N SER A 334 4.60 -1.11 -12.78
CA SER A 334 5.86 -1.81 -12.98
C SER A 334 6.99 -0.81 -13.27
N PRO A 335 8.14 -0.88 -12.58
CA PRO A 335 9.29 -0.04 -12.88
C PRO A 335 10.04 -0.52 -14.12
N ALA A 336 9.66 -1.67 -14.70
CA ALA A 336 10.27 -2.21 -15.91
C ALA A 336 10.05 -1.28 -17.11
N GLY A 337 11.10 -1.10 -17.93
CA GLY A 337 11.06 -0.26 -19.12
C GLY A 337 11.30 1.24 -18.83
N GLN A 338 10.68 2.08 -19.66
CA GLN A 338 10.84 3.54 -19.61
C GLN A 338 9.57 4.28 -19.16
N SER A 339 8.39 3.66 -19.31
CA SER A 339 7.09 4.27 -19.05
C SER A 339 6.96 4.82 -17.62
N PHE A 340 7.34 4.04 -16.61
CA PHE A 340 7.32 4.48 -15.21
C PHE A 340 8.15 5.76 -15.00
N ARG A 341 9.40 5.77 -15.50
CA ARG A 341 10.31 6.91 -15.37
C ARG A 341 9.79 8.14 -16.13
N GLN A 342 9.21 7.93 -17.31
CA GLN A 342 8.59 9.01 -18.08
C GLN A 342 7.39 9.59 -17.32
N ARG A 343 6.49 8.74 -16.81
CA ARG A 343 5.31 9.16 -16.01
C ARG A 343 5.71 9.94 -14.75
N CYS A 344 6.72 9.49 -14.01
CA CYS A 344 7.21 10.24 -12.84
C CYS A 344 7.78 11.62 -13.19
N ARG A 345 8.35 11.80 -14.39
CA ARG A 345 8.88 13.08 -14.85
C ARG A 345 7.79 14.01 -15.38
N THR A 346 6.84 13.48 -16.14
CA THR A 346 5.74 14.26 -16.72
C THR A 346 4.68 14.60 -15.68
N HIS A 347 4.46 13.73 -14.70
CA HIS A 347 3.46 13.89 -13.63
C HIS A 347 4.10 13.72 -12.24
N PRO A 348 4.76 14.78 -11.70
CA PRO A 348 5.43 14.72 -10.39
C PRO A 348 4.47 14.46 -9.21
N SER A 349 3.18 14.76 -9.38
CA SER A 349 2.10 14.47 -8.42
C SER A 349 2.06 12.99 -8.01
N LEU A 350 2.36 12.08 -8.94
CA LEU A 350 2.40 10.64 -8.69
C LEU A 350 3.40 10.26 -7.59
N VAL A 351 4.51 10.97 -7.51
CA VAL A 351 5.55 10.74 -6.50
C VAL A 351 5.32 11.59 -5.25
N ASN A 352 4.87 12.83 -5.43
CA ASN A 352 4.75 13.79 -4.33
C ASN A 352 3.51 13.56 -3.46
N CYS A 353 2.39 13.14 -4.04
CA CYS A 353 1.11 13.00 -3.34
C CYS A 353 0.84 11.56 -2.86
N CYS A 354 1.42 10.55 -3.50
CA CYS A 354 1.27 9.17 -3.09
C CYS A 354 2.29 8.76 -2.01
N THR A 355 1.91 7.81 -1.16
CA THR A 355 2.86 7.00 -0.39
C THR A 355 3.38 5.89 -1.30
N ILE A 356 4.69 5.78 -1.45
CA ILE A 356 5.31 4.80 -2.34
C ILE A 356 5.67 3.56 -1.54
N ASP A 357 5.23 2.41 -2.03
CA ASP A 357 5.58 1.10 -1.50
C ASP A 357 6.32 0.32 -2.59
N TRP A 358 7.60 0.07 -2.36
CA TRP A 358 8.46 -0.63 -3.31
C TRP A 358 8.48 -2.14 -3.01
N TYR A 359 8.09 -2.93 -4.02
CA TYR A 359 8.04 -4.37 -4.00
C TYR A 359 9.32 -4.92 -4.63
N ASP A 360 10.11 -5.60 -3.81
CA ASP A 360 11.28 -6.33 -4.28
C ASP A 360 10.90 -7.66 -4.94
N GLY A 361 11.90 -8.32 -5.53
CA GLY A 361 11.76 -9.73 -5.90
C GLY A 361 11.51 -10.58 -4.65
N TRP A 362 10.74 -11.66 -4.80
CA TRP A 362 10.45 -12.55 -3.68
C TRP A 362 11.74 -13.21 -3.17
N PRO A 363 12.03 -13.14 -1.86
CA PRO A 363 13.16 -13.86 -1.29
C PRO A 363 12.95 -15.37 -1.38
N GLN A 364 14.02 -16.13 -1.14
CA GLN A 364 13.98 -17.59 -1.18
C GLN A 364 12.91 -18.18 -0.26
N GLU A 365 12.75 -17.61 0.94
CA GLU A 365 11.74 -18.02 1.93
C GLU A 365 10.30 -17.82 1.41
N ALA A 366 10.04 -16.70 0.73
CA ALA A 366 8.75 -16.43 0.11
C ALA A 366 8.46 -17.39 -1.05
N LEU A 367 9.46 -17.64 -1.92
CA LEU A 367 9.33 -18.60 -3.02
C LEU A 367 9.03 -20.03 -2.54
N LEU A 368 9.68 -20.44 -1.44
CA LEU A 368 9.43 -21.72 -0.78
C LEU A 368 8.01 -21.80 -0.20
N SER A 369 7.59 -20.77 0.55
CA SER A 369 6.25 -20.72 1.16
C SER A 369 5.14 -20.75 0.09
N VAL A 370 5.33 -20.03 -1.01
CA VAL A 370 4.40 -20.05 -2.15
C VAL A 370 4.35 -21.43 -2.80
N ALA A 371 5.50 -22.04 -3.13
CA ALA A 371 5.51 -23.37 -3.73
C ALA A 371 4.85 -24.42 -2.84
N ASP A 372 5.16 -24.43 -1.54
CA ASP A 372 4.58 -25.39 -0.60
C ASP A 372 3.04 -25.25 -0.52
N THR A 373 2.54 -24.01 -0.51
CA THR A 373 1.11 -23.72 -0.49
C THR A 373 0.41 -24.19 -1.77
N PHE A 374 0.96 -23.87 -2.95
CA PHE A 374 0.36 -24.23 -4.24
C PHE A 374 0.43 -25.74 -4.52
N ILE A 375 1.55 -26.40 -4.18
CA ILE A 375 1.70 -27.85 -4.33
C ILE A 375 0.73 -28.59 -3.39
N THR A 376 0.53 -28.08 -2.17
CA THR A 376 -0.38 -28.70 -1.20
C THR A 376 -1.85 -28.61 -1.64
N GLN A 377 -2.25 -27.52 -2.30
CA GLN A 377 -3.63 -27.35 -2.76
C GLN A 377 -4.08 -28.37 -3.82
N GLN A 378 -3.15 -28.93 -4.60
CA GLN A 378 -3.50 -29.82 -5.71
C GLN A 378 -3.48 -31.32 -5.35
N ASP A 379 -3.17 -31.69 -4.11
CA ASP A 379 -3.20 -33.07 -3.57
C ASP A 379 -2.42 -34.13 -4.38
N VAL A 380 -1.54 -33.71 -5.30
CA VAL A 380 -0.91 -34.61 -6.28
C VAL A 380 0.21 -35.47 -5.66
N VAL A 381 0.89 -34.96 -4.63
CA VAL A 381 2.11 -35.55 -4.07
C VAL A 381 2.11 -35.49 -2.55
N HIS A 382 1.88 -36.60 -1.84
CA HIS A 382 2.00 -36.63 -0.36
C HIS A 382 3.43 -36.87 0.13
N GLU A 383 4.26 -37.57 -0.66
CA GLU A 383 5.65 -37.89 -0.32
C GLU A 383 6.61 -36.92 -1.00
N ASN A 384 7.54 -36.32 -0.26
CA ASN A 384 8.57 -35.39 -0.76
C ASN A 384 8.13 -33.98 -1.22
N LYS A 385 6.97 -33.47 -0.76
CA LYS A 385 6.50 -32.09 -1.05
C LYS A 385 7.56 -31.00 -0.84
N GLY A 386 8.21 -31.01 0.32
CA GLY A 386 9.24 -30.02 0.66
C GLY A 386 10.45 -30.06 -0.28
N HIS A 387 10.84 -31.24 -0.76
CA HIS A 387 11.93 -31.38 -1.72
C HIS A 387 11.54 -30.84 -3.09
N ILE A 388 10.31 -31.10 -3.54
CA ILE A 388 9.80 -30.57 -4.82
C ILE A 388 9.72 -29.04 -4.76
N ALA A 389 9.19 -28.48 -3.67
CA ALA A 389 9.18 -27.04 -3.46
C ALA A 389 10.60 -26.45 -3.53
N ALA A 390 11.58 -27.08 -2.86
CA ALA A 390 12.98 -26.65 -2.91
C ALA A 390 13.57 -26.71 -4.34
N VAL A 391 13.23 -27.74 -5.13
CA VAL A 391 13.66 -27.86 -6.52
C VAL A 391 13.03 -26.77 -7.40
N CYS A 392 11.75 -26.46 -7.23
CA CYS A 392 11.08 -25.36 -7.95
C CYS A 392 11.80 -24.03 -7.70
N VAL A 393 12.18 -23.76 -6.44
CA VAL A 393 12.95 -22.56 -6.08
C VAL A 393 14.34 -22.57 -6.70
N ALA A 394 15.04 -23.70 -6.68
CA ALA A 394 16.35 -23.84 -7.30
C ALA A 394 16.30 -23.58 -8.82
N ILE A 395 15.28 -24.09 -9.51
CA ILE A 395 15.04 -23.83 -10.94
C ILE A 395 14.83 -22.34 -11.17
N HIS A 396 13.97 -21.69 -10.38
CA HIS A 396 13.71 -20.25 -10.51
C HIS A 396 14.99 -19.41 -10.32
N ASN A 397 15.78 -19.69 -9.29
CA ASN A 397 17.03 -18.99 -9.02
C ASN A 397 18.09 -19.22 -10.11
N SER A 398 18.14 -20.44 -10.67
CA SER A 398 19.00 -20.77 -11.81
C SER A 398 18.62 -19.94 -13.05
N VAL A 399 17.32 -19.80 -13.35
CA VAL A 399 16.84 -18.97 -14.46
C VAL A 399 17.18 -17.50 -14.23
N SER A 400 16.96 -16.97 -13.02
CA SER A 400 17.33 -15.59 -12.68
C SER A 400 18.82 -15.31 -12.88
N SER A 401 19.68 -16.25 -12.47
CA SER A 401 21.14 -16.15 -12.68
C SER A 401 21.51 -16.17 -14.17
N LYS A 402 20.86 -17.05 -14.95
CA LYS A 402 21.09 -17.14 -16.40
C LYS A 402 20.58 -15.92 -17.16
N VAL A 403 19.51 -15.29 -16.70
CA VAL A 403 18.98 -14.06 -17.29
C VAL A 403 19.95 -12.89 -17.12
N THR A 404 20.61 -12.78 -15.96
CA THR A 404 21.67 -11.79 -15.76
C THR A 404 22.84 -12.02 -16.73
N GLN A 405 23.32 -13.27 -16.84
CA GLN A 405 24.38 -13.63 -17.80
C GLN A 405 23.96 -13.33 -19.25
N TYR A 406 22.73 -13.70 -19.62
CA TYR A 406 22.19 -13.45 -20.95
C TYR A 406 22.10 -11.96 -21.28
N GLN A 407 21.76 -11.12 -20.29
CA GLN A 407 21.75 -9.66 -20.46
C GLN A 407 23.16 -9.11 -20.69
N GLU A 408 24.16 -9.63 -20.00
CA GLU A 408 25.56 -9.22 -20.17
C GLU A 408 26.08 -9.57 -21.57
N GLU A 409 25.78 -10.78 -22.05
CA GLU A 409 26.24 -11.31 -23.33
C GLU A 409 25.50 -10.69 -24.52
N THR A 410 24.16 -10.60 -24.47
CA THR A 410 23.33 -10.22 -25.63
C THR A 410 22.84 -8.78 -25.60
N ARG A 411 23.01 -8.08 -24.46
CA ARG A 411 22.40 -6.77 -24.17
C ARG A 411 20.86 -6.77 -24.25
N ARG A 412 20.20 -7.93 -24.35
CA ARG A 412 18.74 -8.06 -24.32
C ARG A 412 18.31 -8.36 -22.89
N ARG A 413 17.30 -7.62 -22.42
CA ARG A 413 16.72 -7.83 -21.08
C ARG A 413 15.56 -8.80 -21.16
N TYR A 414 15.59 -9.81 -20.29
CA TYR A 414 14.45 -10.66 -19.99
C TYR A 414 14.08 -10.46 -18.53
N TYR A 415 12.80 -10.46 -18.20
CA TYR A 415 12.35 -10.29 -16.81
C TYR A 415 11.77 -11.59 -16.31
N VAL A 416 12.37 -12.14 -15.26
CA VAL A 416 11.80 -13.25 -14.50
C VAL A 416 10.86 -12.65 -13.46
N THR A 417 9.58 -13.01 -13.52
CA THR A 417 8.57 -12.43 -12.62
C THR A 417 7.96 -13.50 -11.72
N PRO A 418 7.44 -13.13 -10.53
CA PRO A 418 6.71 -14.09 -9.70
C PRO A 418 5.51 -14.73 -10.40
N GLN A 419 4.87 -14.04 -11.34
CA GLN A 419 3.81 -14.63 -12.17
C GLN A 419 4.33 -15.77 -13.07
N THR A 420 5.53 -15.64 -13.65
CA THR A 420 6.15 -16.76 -14.40
C THR A 420 6.45 -17.94 -13.49
N TYR A 421 6.82 -17.70 -12.23
CA TYR A 421 7.02 -18.75 -11.24
C TYR A 421 5.72 -19.49 -10.86
N LEU A 422 4.65 -18.73 -10.60
CA LEU A 422 3.33 -19.31 -10.33
C LEU A 422 2.82 -20.14 -11.52
N SER A 423 2.91 -19.59 -12.73
CA SER A 423 2.53 -20.30 -13.96
C SER A 423 3.37 -21.57 -14.19
N PHE A 424 4.66 -21.55 -13.84
CA PHE A 424 5.52 -22.72 -13.85
C PHE A 424 5.02 -23.81 -12.88
N ILE A 425 4.71 -23.44 -11.63
CA ILE A 425 4.18 -24.38 -10.63
C ILE A 425 2.86 -24.96 -11.13
N ASP A 426 1.91 -24.13 -11.55
CA ASP A 426 0.61 -24.57 -12.04
C ASP A 426 0.72 -25.51 -13.24
N THR A 427 1.62 -25.21 -14.18
CA THR A 427 1.86 -26.06 -15.36
C THR A 427 2.48 -27.39 -14.95
N PHE A 428 3.46 -27.36 -14.04
CA PHE A 428 4.12 -28.57 -13.54
C PHE A 428 3.14 -29.48 -12.82
N THR A 429 2.33 -28.93 -11.93
CA THR A 429 1.37 -29.71 -11.16
C THR A 429 0.23 -30.24 -12.04
N HIS A 430 -0.22 -29.46 -13.03
CA HIS A 430 -1.19 -29.92 -14.03
C HIS A 430 -0.66 -31.11 -14.84
N ILE A 431 0.56 -31.01 -15.40
CA ILE A 431 1.18 -32.10 -16.16
C ILE A 431 1.36 -33.35 -15.29
N LEU A 432 1.78 -33.17 -14.04
CA LEU A 432 1.96 -34.27 -13.09
C LEU A 432 0.64 -34.99 -12.82
N HIS A 433 -0.43 -34.23 -12.58
CA HIS A 433 -1.77 -34.77 -12.37
C HIS A 433 -2.25 -35.55 -13.59
N THR A 434 -2.18 -34.96 -14.80
CA THR A 434 -2.61 -35.63 -16.04
C THR A 434 -1.82 -36.92 -16.31
N LYS A 435 -0.51 -36.92 -16.09
CA LYS A 435 0.30 -38.13 -16.27
C LYS A 435 -0.01 -39.21 -15.24
N LYS A 436 -0.27 -38.82 -13.98
CA LYS A 436 -0.66 -39.76 -12.92
C LYS A 436 -2.01 -40.41 -13.21
N GLN A 437 -2.99 -39.64 -13.69
CA GLN A 437 -4.29 -40.18 -14.11
C GLN A 437 -4.15 -41.17 -15.26
N LYS A 438 -3.41 -40.83 -16.32
CA LYS A 438 -3.15 -41.76 -17.44
C LYS A 438 -2.50 -43.07 -16.98
N LEU A 439 -1.50 -42.98 -16.10
CA LEU A 439 -0.84 -44.17 -15.53
C LEU A 439 -1.76 -45.02 -14.64
N MET A 440 -2.80 -44.44 -14.06
CA MET A 440 -3.82 -45.16 -13.30
C MET A 440 -4.89 -45.78 -14.20
N GLU A 441 -5.20 -45.16 -15.35
CA GLU A 441 -6.12 -45.68 -16.36
C GLU A 441 -5.49 -46.81 -17.20
N ASP A 442 -4.18 -46.77 -17.43
CA ASP A 442 -3.42 -47.80 -18.15
C ASP A 442 -3.09 -49.04 -17.27
N ARG A 443 -3.46 -49.04 -15.98
CA ARG A 443 -3.28 -50.13 -15.01
C ARG A 443 -4.59 -50.83 -14.72
#